data_AF-A0A962UJ30-F1
#
_entry.id   AF-A0A962UJ30-F1
#
_cell.length_a   1.000
_cell.length_b   1.000
_cell.length_c   1.000
_cell.angle_alpha   90.00
_cell.angle_beta   90.00
_cell.angle_gamma   90.00
#
_symmetry.space_group_name_H-M   'P 1'
#
loop_
_entity.id
_entity.type
_entity.pdbx_description
1 polymer ?
#
loop_
_entity_poly.entity_id
_entity_poly.type
_entity_poly.pdbx_seq_one_letter_code
_entity_poly.pdbx_strand_id
1 'polypeptide(L)'
;EWPEFDLDSAEWRIPAHKMKMRHAHIVPLSAQALAILRELQALTGRGRYLFPGLRTADRPMSENTVNAALRRLGYDQTQMTGHGFRSMASTLLNEMGWHRDAIERQLAHAEKDGVRAAYNRAEHLPERRKMMQAWSDYLDALKQGAAVVPIRVGAA
;
A
#
# COMPACT_ATOMS: atom_id res chain seq x y z
N GLU A 1 8.48 7.24 8.07
CA GLU A 1 8.92 8.64 8.33
C GLU A 1 9.33 9.27 7.01
N TRP A 2 9.28 10.59 6.84
CA TRP A 2 9.60 11.22 5.54
C TRP A 2 10.96 10.80 4.95
N PRO A 3 12.06 10.67 5.73
CA PRO A 3 13.34 10.19 5.21
C PRO A 3 13.35 8.76 4.65
N GLU A 4 12.29 7.97 4.88
CA GLU A 4 12.16 6.61 4.34
C GLU A 4 11.54 6.61 2.93
N PHE A 5 10.98 7.72 2.47
CA PHE A 5 10.28 7.81 1.19
C PHE A 5 11.16 8.51 0.16
N ASP A 6 11.58 7.75 -0.85
CA ASP A 6 12.20 8.27 -2.06
C ASP A 6 11.10 8.42 -3.12
N LEU A 7 10.51 9.62 -3.18
CA LEU A 7 9.39 9.92 -4.08
C LEU A 7 9.81 10.07 -5.54
N ASP A 8 11.11 10.20 -5.83
CA ASP A 8 11.64 10.29 -7.18
C ASP A 8 11.93 8.88 -7.73
N SER A 9 12.45 7.99 -6.88
CA SER A 9 12.59 6.55 -7.21
C SER A 9 11.30 5.74 -7.07
N ALA A 10 10.19 6.36 -6.66
CA ALA A 10 8.90 5.71 -6.42
C ALA A 10 8.92 4.60 -5.35
N GLU A 11 9.64 4.82 -4.24
CA GLU A 11 9.90 3.77 -3.26
C GLU A 11 9.79 4.25 -1.80
N TRP A 12 9.19 3.40 -0.96
CA TRP A 12 9.27 3.51 0.49
C TRP A 12 10.24 2.44 1.02
N ARG A 13 11.34 2.89 1.63
CA ARG A 13 12.46 2.08 2.10
C ARG A 13 12.50 2.06 3.63
N ILE A 14 11.98 0.98 4.21
CA ILE A 14 11.93 0.79 5.66
C ILE A 14 13.24 0.15 6.12
N PRO A 15 13.99 0.79 7.04
CA PRO A 15 15.25 0.25 7.51
C PRO A 15 15.05 -1.00 8.39
N ALA A 16 16.04 -1.90 8.35
CA ALA A 16 16.02 -3.17 9.07
C ALA A 16 15.67 -3.03 10.57
N HIS A 17 16.18 -2.01 11.25
CA HIS A 17 15.97 -1.83 12.69
C HIS A 17 14.50 -1.51 13.05
N LYS A 18 13.66 -1.09 12.10
CA LYS A 18 12.22 -0.88 12.29
C LYS A 18 11.38 -2.10 11.91
N MET A 19 11.99 -3.11 11.29
CA MET A 19 11.31 -4.31 10.81
C MET A 19 11.44 -5.44 11.83
N LYS A 20 10.33 -6.15 12.08
CA LYS A 20 10.28 -7.32 12.97
C LYS A 20 11.36 -8.37 12.62
N MET A 21 11.60 -8.57 11.33
CA MET A 21 12.54 -9.57 10.82
C MET A 21 13.97 -9.04 10.62
N ARG A 22 14.27 -7.79 11.02
CA ARG A 22 15.60 -7.16 10.87
C ARG A 22 16.18 -7.18 9.44
N HIS A 23 15.31 -7.25 8.43
CA HIS A 23 15.67 -7.06 7.03
C HIS A 23 15.04 -5.75 6.55
N ALA A 24 15.79 -4.97 5.77
CA ALA A 24 15.24 -3.78 5.13
C ALA A 24 14.11 -4.19 4.17
N HIS A 25 13.05 -3.40 4.14
CA HIS A 25 11.89 -3.64 3.28
C HIS A 25 11.73 -2.48 2.30
N ILE A 26 11.56 -2.80 1.02
CA ILE A 26 11.31 -1.82 -0.02
C ILE A 26 9.89 -2.04 -0.51
N VAL A 27 9.06 -1.00 -0.46
CA VAL A 27 7.68 -0.96 -0.95
C VAL A 27 7.65 -0.07 -2.20
N PRO A 28 7.43 -0.62 -3.40
CA PRO A 28 7.22 0.20 -4.59
C PRO A 28 5.89 0.95 -4.48
N LEU A 29 5.89 2.19 -4.95
CA LEU A 29 4.75 3.10 -4.93
C LEU A 29 4.19 3.25 -6.35
N SER A 30 2.88 3.18 -6.49
CA SER A 30 2.20 3.50 -7.75
C SER A 30 2.18 5.01 -8.02
N ALA A 31 1.87 5.41 -9.25
CA ALA A 31 1.70 6.82 -9.60
C ALA A 31 0.64 7.51 -8.73
N GLN A 32 -0.46 6.83 -8.42
CA GLN A 32 -1.54 7.31 -7.56
C GLN A 32 -1.06 7.53 -6.12
N ALA A 33 -0.33 6.56 -5.56
CA ALA A 33 0.24 6.70 -4.22
C ALA A 33 1.24 7.86 -4.16
N LEU A 34 2.06 8.04 -5.21
CA LEU A 34 2.97 9.17 -5.31
C LEU A 34 2.26 10.51 -5.37
N ALA A 35 1.17 10.63 -6.13
CA ALA A 35 0.39 11.86 -6.19
C ALA A 35 -0.13 12.24 -4.79
N ILE A 36 -0.75 11.29 -4.08
CA ILE A 36 -1.24 11.47 -2.71
C ILE A 36 -0.10 11.86 -1.76
N LEU A 37 1.06 11.21 -1.86
CA LEU A 37 2.21 11.50 -1.02
C LEU A 37 2.81 12.88 -1.30
N ARG A 38 2.85 13.33 -2.56
CA ARG A 38 3.33 14.68 -2.92
C ARG A 38 2.39 15.76 -2.38
N GLU A 39 1.07 15.56 -2.47
CA GLU A 39 0.09 16.43 -1.83
C GLU A 39 0.28 16.46 -0.30
N LEU A 40 0.47 15.30 0.32
CA LEU A 40 0.71 15.20 1.76
C LEU A 40 2.03 15.87 2.18
N GLN A 41 3.08 15.77 1.35
CA GLN A 41 4.39 16.37 1.63
C GLN A 41 4.31 17.90 1.72
N ALA A 42 3.44 18.54 0.94
CA ALA A 42 3.19 19.99 1.06
C ALA A 42 2.63 20.38 2.44
N LEU A 43 1.90 19.48 3.10
CA LEU A 43 1.27 19.70 4.39
C LEU A 43 2.16 19.32 5.58
N THR A 44 2.82 18.16 5.51
CA THR A 44 3.54 17.58 6.66
C THR A 44 5.03 17.37 6.43
N GLY A 45 5.55 17.68 5.23
CA GLY A 45 6.93 17.39 4.81
C GLY A 45 8.03 18.08 5.62
N ARG A 46 7.69 19.13 6.37
CA ARG A 46 8.63 19.79 7.31
C ARG A 46 8.85 18.99 8.60
N GLY A 47 7.95 18.07 8.92
CA GLY A 47 8.01 17.24 10.12
C GLY A 47 8.71 15.90 9.88
N ARG A 48 8.78 15.07 10.93
CA ARG A 48 9.37 13.72 10.84
C ARG A 48 8.41 12.69 10.24
N TYR A 49 7.13 12.77 10.61
CA TYR A 49 6.11 11.78 10.26
C TYR A 49 5.22 12.27 9.11
N LEU A 50 4.86 11.37 8.20
CA LEU A 50 3.87 11.62 7.16
C LEU A 50 2.51 11.95 7.79
N PHE A 51 2.13 11.15 8.78
CA PHE A 51 0.92 11.30 9.57
C PHE A 51 1.32 11.54 11.03
N PRO A 52 1.54 12.81 11.44
CA PRO A 52 1.81 13.14 12.84
C PRO A 52 0.55 12.93 13.70
N GLY A 53 0.75 12.77 15.01
CA GLY A 53 -0.34 12.70 15.97
C GLY A 53 -1.12 14.01 16.06
N LEU A 54 -2.42 13.91 16.31
CA LEU A 54 -3.32 15.08 16.42
C LEU A 54 -2.96 16.04 17.56
N ARG A 55 -2.43 15.51 18.66
CA ARG A 55 -2.10 16.29 19.86
C ARG A 55 -0.66 16.82 19.86
N THR A 56 0.28 16.04 19.35
CA THR A 56 1.69 16.41 19.27
C THR A 56 2.31 15.83 17.99
N ALA A 57 3.23 16.59 17.39
CA ALA A 57 3.95 16.16 16.19
C ALA A 57 5.09 15.16 16.48
N ASP A 58 5.41 14.93 17.76
CA ASP A 58 6.52 14.08 18.22
C ASP A 58 6.23 12.58 18.10
N ARG A 59 4.99 12.22 17.79
CA ARG A 59 4.55 10.81 17.66
C ARG A 59 3.77 10.64 16.36
N PRO A 60 3.83 9.43 15.74
CA PRO A 60 2.97 9.14 14.61
C PRO A 60 1.50 9.01 15.05
N MET A 61 0.60 9.22 14.10
CA MET A 61 -0.82 8.91 14.24
C MET A 61 -1.01 7.44 14.64
N SER A 62 -1.94 7.19 15.58
CA SER A 62 -2.26 5.83 16.01
C SER A 62 -3.19 5.12 15.02
N GLU A 63 -3.10 3.80 14.95
CA GLU A 63 -4.04 2.96 14.18
C GLU A 63 -5.51 3.23 14.58
N ASN A 64 -5.76 3.42 15.88
CA ASN A 64 -7.09 3.76 16.40
C ASN A 64 -7.66 5.04 15.78
N THR A 65 -6.81 6.00 15.41
CA THR A 65 -7.25 7.22 14.73
C THR A 65 -7.80 6.92 13.34
N VAL A 66 -7.13 6.03 12.59
CA VAL A 66 -7.60 5.57 11.26
C VAL A 66 -8.91 4.78 11.41
N ASN A 67 -8.99 3.86 12.37
CA ASN A 67 -10.20 3.07 12.60
C ASN A 67 -11.39 3.96 13.05
N ALA A 68 -11.14 5.01 13.83
CA ALA A 68 -12.15 6.00 14.20
C ALA A 68 -12.60 6.85 13.00
N ALA A 69 -11.69 7.21 12.09
CA ALA A 69 -12.05 7.89 10.84
C ALA A 69 -12.97 7.02 9.98
N LEU A 70 -12.68 5.72 9.86
CA LEU A 70 -13.57 4.77 9.17
C LEU A 70 -14.97 4.70 9.80
N ARG A 71 -15.08 4.73 11.14
CA ARG A 71 -16.39 4.76 11.82
C ARG A 71 -17.20 6.00 11.43
N ARG A 72 -16.54 7.16 11.37
CA ARG A 72 -17.17 8.42 11.00
C ARG A 72 -17.61 8.46 9.54
N LEU A 73 -16.95 7.70 8.67
CA LEU A 73 -17.34 7.52 7.27
C LEU A 73 -18.50 6.53 7.09
N GLY A 74 -19.00 5.91 8.16
CA GLY A 74 -20.15 5.00 8.13
C GLY A 74 -19.81 3.53 7.94
N TYR A 75 -18.53 3.16 7.95
CA TYR A 75 -18.13 1.76 7.99
C TYR A 75 -18.17 1.29 9.44
N ASP A 76 -18.80 0.14 9.74
CA ASP A 76 -18.76 -0.53 11.04
C ASP A 76 -17.61 -1.56 11.14
N GLN A 77 -17.30 -2.01 12.36
CA GLN A 77 -16.09 -2.78 12.64
C GLN A 77 -16.08 -4.14 11.92
N THR A 78 -17.25 -4.63 11.54
CA THR A 78 -17.44 -5.87 10.79
C THR A 78 -17.26 -5.65 9.28
N GLN A 79 -17.50 -4.44 8.79
CA GLN A 79 -17.34 -4.09 7.38
C GLN A 79 -15.89 -3.82 6.98
N MET A 80 -15.15 -2.99 7.74
CA MET A 80 -13.78 -2.61 7.36
C MET A 80 -12.95 -2.12 8.54
N THR A 81 -11.64 -2.38 8.52
CA THR A 81 -10.63 -1.82 9.44
C THR A 81 -9.34 -1.50 8.67
N GLY A 82 -8.38 -0.82 9.31
CA GLY A 82 -7.04 -0.64 8.75
C GLY A 82 -6.39 -1.97 8.34
N HIS A 83 -6.53 -3.01 9.17
CA HIS A 83 -6.07 -4.37 8.84
C HIS A 83 -6.91 -5.01 7.72
N GLY A 84 -8.22 -4.75 7.69
CA GLY A 84 -9.13 -5.26 6.67
C GLY A 84 -8.70 -4.90 5.24
N PHE A 85 -8.21 -3.67 5.01
CA PHE A 85 -7.69 -3.28 3.70
C PHE A 85 -6.53 -4.15 3.22
N ARG A 86 -5.66 -4.57 4.15
CA ARG A 86 -4.50 -5.40 3.83
C ARG A 86 -4.92 -6.82 3.46
N SER A 87 -5.85 -7.40 4.21
CA SER A 87 -6.40 -8.72 3.90
C SER A 87 -7.14 -8.71 2.56
N MET A 88 -7.94 -7.67 2.32
CA MET A 88 -8.64 -7.48 1.05
C MET A 88 -7.67 -7.36 -0.14
N ALA A 89 -6.62 -6.54 -0.02
CA ALA A 89 -5.60 -6.40 -1.06
C ALA A 89 -4.89 -7.73 -1.33
N SER A 90 -4.55 -8.50 -0.28
CA SER A 90 -3.95 -9.83 -0.43
C SER A 90 -4.85 -10.78 -1.24
N THR A 91 -6.13 -10.86 -0.90
CA THR A 91 -7.09 -11.73 -1.59
C THR A 91 -7.24 -11.33 -3.05
N LEU A 92 -7.54 -10.05 -3.32
CA LEU A 92 -7.78 -9.57 -4.67
C LEU A 92 -6.53 -9.67 -5.56
N LEU A 93 -5.33 -9.43 -5.02
CA LEU A 93 -4.10 -9.62 -5.78
C LEU A 93 -3.86 -11.09 -6.15
N ASN A 94 -4.24 -12.04 -5.29
CA ASN A 94 -4.19 -13.47 -5.64
C ASN A 94 -5.23 -13.80 -6.73
N GLU A 95 -6.44 -13.28 -6.63
CA GLU A 95 -7.50 -13.47 -7.63
C GLU A 95 -7.16 -12.85 -8.99
N MET A 96 -6.41 -11.74 -9.00
CA MET A 96 -5.85 -11.14 -10.22
C MET A 96 -4.69 -11.94 -10.83
N GLY A 97 -4.23 -13.02 -10.17
CA GLY A 97 -3.21 -13.92 -10.69
C GLY A 97 -1.76 -13.45 -10.50
N TRP A 98 -1.50 -12.52 -9.59
CA TRP A 98 -0.13 -12.11 -9.27
C TRP A 98 0.63 -13.22 -8.55
N HIS A 99 1.96 -13.28 -8.74
CA HIS A 99 2.78 -14.30 -8.12
C HIS A 99 2.71 -14.22 -6.58
N ARG A 100 2.40 -15.34 -5.94
CA ARG A 100 2.19 -15.42 -4.49
C ARG A 100 3.36 -14.83 -3.70
N ASP A 101 4.60 -15.18 -4.07
CA ASP A 101 5.77 -14.70 -3.34
C ASP A 101 5.97 -13.17 -3.47
N ALA A 102 5.54 -12.57 -4.60
CA ALA A 102 5.56 -11.12 -4.77
C ALA A 102 4.53 -10.43 -3.84
N ILE A 103 3.35 -11.03 -3.66
CA ILE A 103 2.31 -10.56 -2.74
C ILE A 103 2.78 -10.68 -1.29
N GLU A 104 3.24 -11.87 -0.88
CA GLU A 104 3.74 -12.11 0.48
C GLU A 104 4.91 -11.17 0.82
N ARG A 105 5.83 -10.97 -0.14
CA ARG A 105 6.93 -10.02 0.00
C ARG A 105 6.44 -8.59 0.11
N GLN A 106 5.47 -8.17 -0.70
CA GLN A 106 4.87 -6.84 -0.62
C GLN A 106 4.29 -6.55 0.76
N LEU A 107 3.64 -7.56 1.34
CA LEU A 107 3.07 -7.52 2.67
C LEU A 107 4.18 -7.55 3.75
N ALA A 108 5.45 -7.83 3.45
CA ALA A 108 6.49 -8.09 4.44
C ALA A 108 6.16 -9.31 5.33
N HIS A 109 5.44 -10.28 4.77
CA HIS A 109 5.38 -11.61 5.36
C HIS A 109 6.71 -12.33 5.10
N ALA A 110 7.18 -13.08 6.08
CA ALA A 110 8.39 -13.87 5.93
C ALA A 110 8.06 -15.16 5.17
N GLU A 111 8.92 -15.55 4.23
CA GLU A 111 8.94 -16.94 3.77
C GLU A 111 9.27 -17.83 4.98
N LYS A 112 8.51 -18.92 5.12
CA LYS A 112 8.71 -19.89 6.20
C LYS A 112 9.98 -20.74 6.00
N ASP A 113 10.54 -20.73 4.79
CA ASP A 113 11.70 -21.53 4.43
C ASP A 113 12.99 -20.72 4.58
N GLY A 114 13.65 -20.90 5.74
CA GLY A 114 14.82 -20.14 6.20
C GLY A 114 16.08 -20.19 5.33
N VAL A 115 16.06 -20.87 4.17
CA VAL A 115 17.23 -21.01 3.28
C VAL A 115 17.29 -19.89 2.22
N ARG A 116 16.15 -19.30 1.81
CA ARG A 116 16.11 -18.20 0.81
C ARG A 116 16.20 -16.80 1.40
N ALA A 117 15.88 -16.65 2.69
CA ALA A 117 15.75 -15.36 3.36
C ALA A 117 17.01 -14.48 3.38
N ALA A 118 18.20 -15.06 3.17
CA ALA A 118 19.47 -14.37 3.37
C ALA A 118 19.85 -13.36 2.27
N TYR A 119 19.27 -13.42 1.06
CA TYR A 119 19.91 -12.78 -0.10
C TYR A 119 19.11 -11.86 -0.99
N ASN A 120 17.94 -11.32 -0.60
CA ASN A 120 17.22 -10.51 -1.59
C ASN A 120 16.47 -9.27 -1.06
N ARG A 121 17.19 -8.14 -1.03
CA ARG A 121 16.64 -6.80 -0.77
C ARG A 121 15.64 -6.33 -1.85
N ALA A 122 15.74 -6.87 -3.07
CA ALA A 122 14.94 -6.46 -4.23
C ALA A 122 14.15 -7.63 -4.84
N GLU A 123 13.85 -8.67 -4.06
CA GLU A 123 13.10 -9.83 -4.55
C GLU A 123 11.76 -9.42 -5.16
N HIS A 124 11.51 -9.96 -6.35
CA HIS A 124 10.33 -9.65 -7.16
C HIS A 124 10.08 -8.15 -7.37
N LEU A 125 11.05 -7.25 -7.14
CA LEU A 125 10.79 -5.80 -7.15
C LEU A 125 10.24 -5.31 -8.51
N PRO A 126 10.74 -5.77 -9.68
CA PRO A 126 10.14 -5.43 -10.96
C PRO A 126 8.67 -5.87 -11.09
N GLU A 127 8.34 -7.06 -10.57
CA GLU A 127 6.97 -7.59 -10.57
C GLU A 127 6.08 -6.84 -9.58
N ARG A 128 6.57 -6.58 -8.37
CA ARG A 128 5.87 -5.81 -7.33
C ARG A 128 5.57 -4.38 -7.78
N ARG A 129 6.45 -3.74 -8.57
CA ARG A 129 6.16 -2.44 -9.19
C ARG A 129 4.95 -2.52 -10.12
N LYS A 130 4.91 -3.51 -11.02
CA LYS A 130 3.78 -3.74 -11.92
C LYS A 130 2.50 -4.05 -11.13
N MET A 131 2.62 -4.87 -10.10
CA MET A 131 1.52 -5.27 -9.21
C MET A 131 0.91 -4.07 -8.47
N MET A 132 1.74 -3.22 -7.86
CA MET A 132 1.23 -2.06 -7.11
C MET A 132 0.63 -1.00 -8.04
N GLN A 133 1.13 -0.87 -9.27
CA GLN A 133 0.50 -0.03 -10.28
C GLN A 133 -0.87 -0.58 -10.68
N ALA A 134 -0.94 -1.86 -11.08
CA ALA A 134 -2.19 -2.51 -11.47
C ALA A 134 -3.24 -2.50 -10.35
N TRP A 135 -2.82 -2.66 -9.10
CA TRP A 135 -3.70 -2.53 -7.93
C TRP A 135 -4.33 -1.13 -7.86
N SER A 136 -3.54 -0.08 -8.09
CA SER A 136 -4.04 1.29 -8.03
C SER A 136 -4.94 1.62 -9.23
N ASP A 137 -4.59 1.11 -10.41
CA ASP A 137 -5.41 1.25 -11.62
C ASP A 137 -6.77 0.56 -11.45
N TYR A 138 -6.80 -0.60 -10.80
CA TYR A 138 -8.04 -1.30 -10.44
C TYR A 138 -8.91 -0.47 -9.50
N LEU A 139 -8.33 0.13 -8.44
CA LEU A 139 -9.07 0.98 -7.50
C LEU A 139 -9.62 2.24 -8.18
N ASP A 140 -8.86 2.86 -9.08
CA ASP A 140 -9.33 4.00 -9.87
C ASP A 140 -10.46 3.61 -10.82
N ALA A 141 -10.39 2.44 -11.45
CA ALA A 141 -11.46 1.92 -12.29
C ALA A 141 -12.75 1.69 -11.48
N LEU A 142 -12.64 1.13 -10.27
CA LEU A 142 -13.79 1.00 -9.36
C LEU A 142 -14.38 2.37 -8.98
N LYS A 143 -13.53 3.37 -8.73
CA LYS A 143 -13.94 4.74 -8.38
C LYS A 143 -14.67 5.45 -9.53
N GLN A 144 -14.22 5.23 -10.77
CA GLN A 144 -14.85 5.80 -11.97
C GLN A 144 -16.18 5.11 -12.33
N GLY A 145 -16.42 3.91 -11.80
CA GLY A 145 -17.56 3.06 -12.12
C GLY A 145 -17.25 2.07 -13.24
N ALA A 146 -18.09 1.04 -13.37
CA ALA A 146 -17.89 0.02 -14.41
C ALA A 146 -18.10 0.61 -15.80
N ALA A 147 -17.15 0.36 -16.72
CA ALA A 147 -17.36 0.60 -18.15
C ALA A 147 -18.45 -0.37 -18.65
N VAL A 148 -19.68 0.12 -18.75
CA VAL A 148 -20.78 -0.64 -19.36
C VAL A 148 -20.49 -0.77 -20.84
N VAL A 149 -19.95 -1.92 -21.26
CA VAL A 149 -19.77 -2.24 -22.68
C VAL A 149 -21.09 -2.81 -23.21
N PRO A 150 -21.83 -2.10 -24.08
CA PRO A 150 -23.09 -2.62 -24.62
C PRO A 150 -22.82 -3.86 -25.47
N ILE A 151 -23.52 -4.96 -25.16
CA ILE A 151 -23.35 -6.28 -25.79
C ILE A 151 -23.83 -6.28 -27.26
N ARG A 152 -24.61 -5.30 -27.69
CA ARG A 152 -25.02 -5.10 -29.10
C ARG A 152 -25.11 -3.62 -29.43
N VAL A 153 -24.27 -3.15 -30.35
CA VAL A 153 -24.55 -1.92 -31.11
C VAL A 153 -25.55 -2.35 -32.19
N GLY A 154 -26.80 -1.90 -32.08
CA GLY A 154 -27.79 -2.15 -33.13
C GLY A 154 -27.25 -1.61 -34.46
N ALA A 155 -27.07 -2.49 -35.44
CA ALA A 155 -26.84 -2.07 -36.81
C ALA A 155 -28.09 -1.32 -37.29
N ALA A 156 -27.91 -0.05 -37.63
CA ALA A 156 -28.90 0.76 -38.33
C ALA A 156 -28.69 0.64 -39.84
#